data_AF-A0A3S2V8N4-F1
#
_entry.id   AF-A0A3S2V8N4-F1
#
_cell.length_a   1.000
_cell.length_b   1.000
_cell.length_c   1.000
_cell.angle_alpha   90.00
_cell.angle_beta   90.00
_cell.angle_gamma   90.00
#
_symmetry.space_group_name_H-M   'P 1'
#
loop_
_entity.id
_entity.type
_entity.pdbx_description
1 polymer ?
#
loop_
_entity_poly.entity_id
_entity_poly.type
_entity_poly.pdbx_seq_one_letter_code
_entity_poly.pdbx_strand_id
1 'polypeptide(L)'
;MHRLSYIYFIASLLIIACGEPAAKPPVISKPLNAYNIKTDIRFGRTFYSIYLNNTGYGYVVKGQGSPYTELFLRIDTAEMSKAFKIDSLYAVFQGLQALKRKPQLQTANTTDSAHVEIYYDGRKIYDDYTMSVKFWIVFRPMLTDLPEGFNPFIEGAFDN
;
A
#
# COMPACT_ATOMS: atom_id res chain seq x y z
N MET A 1 47.22 8.54 -74.79
CA MET A 1 47.88 8.09 -73.54
C MET A 1 46.85 8.12 -72.42
N HIS A 2 46.66 6.97 -71.74
CA HIS A 2 46.12 6.74 -70.39
C HIS A 2 44.74 7.33 -69.99
N ARG A 3 43.88 6.69 -69.18
CA ARG A 3 43.65 5.31 -68.69
C ARG A 3 42.31 5.39 -67.91
N LEU A 4 41.63 4.24 -67.82
CA LEU A 4 40.47 3.95 -66.96
C LEU A 4 40.63 4.37 -65.49
N SER A 5 39.52 4.54 -64.75
CA SER A 5 39.10 3.61 -63.67
C SER A 5 37.81 4.02 -62.92
N TYR A 6 36.94 3.02 -62.76
CA TYR A 6 35.87 2.84 -61.75
C TYR A 6 36.35 3.05 -60.31
N ILE A 7 35.49 3.57 -59.40
CA ILE A 7 35.43 3.16 -57.98
C ILE A 7 33.98 3.27 -57.44
N TYR A 8 33.47 2.13 -56.94
CA TYR A 8 32.30 1.92 -56.06
C TYR A 8 32.42 2.66 -54.72
N PHE A 9 31.35 2.98 -53.96
CA PHE A 9 31.34 2.76 -52.48
C PHE A 9 29.94 2.91 -51.83
N ILE A 10 29.40 1.75 -51.43
CA ILE A 10 28.76 1.37 -50.15
C ILE A 10 27.55 2.16 -49.56
N ALA A 11 26.54 1.35 -49.27
CA ALA A 11 25.30 1.61 -48.55
C ALA A 11 25.47 2.09 -47.09
N SER A 12 24.48 2.84 -46.60
CA SER A 12 24.15 2.89 -45.18
C SER A 12 22.63 2.90 -45.05
N LEU A 13 22.07 1.70 -44.88
CA LEU A 13 20.68 1.49 -44.50
C LEU A 13 20.56 1.83 -43.02
N LEU A 14 20.02 3.01 -42.71
CA LEU A 14 19.72 3.41 -41.34
C LEU A 14 18.47 2.66 -40.88
N ILE A 15 18.66 1.62 -40.07
CA ILE A 15 17.57 0.96 -39.35
C ILE A 15 17.12 1.92 -38.25
N ILE A 16 15.99 2.59 -38.47
CA ILE A 16 15.29 3.31 -37.41
C ILE A 16 14.60 2.25 -36.56
N ALA A 17 15.22 1.92 -35.42
CA ALA A 17 14.57 1.17 -34.36
C ALA A 17 13.36 1.96 -33.87
N CYS A 18 12.16 1.50 -34.25
CA CYS A 18 10.92 2.00 -33.71
C CYS A 18 10.83 1.51 -32.26
N GLY A 19 11.30 2.33 -31.32
CA GLY A 19 11.12 2.07 -29.90
C GLY A 19 9.63 2.11 -29.58
N GLU A 20 9.09 0.98 -29.10
CA GLU A 20 7.73 0.95 -28.58
C GLU A 20 7.59 1.99 -27.46
N PRO A 21 6.56 2.85 -27.50
CA PRO A 21 6.33 3.80 -26.43
C PRO A 21 6.06 3.02 -25.14
N ALA A 22 6.83 3.33 -24.09
CA ALA A 22 6.66 2.78 -22.75
C ALA A 22 5.17 2.78 -22.38
N ALA A 23 4.64 1.60 -22.05
CA ALA A 23 3.24 1.42 -21.69
C ALA A 23 2.87 2.45 -20.61
N LYS A 24 1.88 3.30 -20.90
CA LYS A 24 1.36 4.26 -19.91
C LYS A 24 1.01 3.50 -18.64
N PRO A 25 1.40 4.00 -17.45
CA PRO A 25 1.04 3.34 -16.20
C PRO A 25 -0.48 3.18 -16.14
N PRO A 26 -0.99 2.03 -15.66
CA PRO A 26 -2.42 1.78 -15.61
C PRO A 26 -3.10 2.87 -14.79
N VAL A 27 -4.01 3.60 -15.42
CA VAL A 27 -4.85 4.59 -14.75
C VAL A 27 -5.82 3.82 -13.86
N ILE A 28 -5.58 3.82 -12.55
CA ILE A 28 -6.47 3.22 -11.56
C ILE A 28 -7.73 4.11 -11.50
N SER A 29 -8.76 3.76 -12.28
CA SER A 29 -9.99 4.54 -12.42
C SER A 29 -11.11 4.13 -11.44
N LYS A 30 -10.84 3.23 -10.48
CA LYS A 30 -11.81 2.99 -9.41
C LYS A 30 -11.72 4.15 -8.40
N PRO A 31 -12.83 4.87 -8.15
CA PRO A 31 -12.82 5.94 -7.16
C PRO A 31 -12.42 5.36 -5.80
N LEU A 32 -11.69 6.16 -5.02
CA LEU A 32 -11.25 5.86 -3.65
C LEU A 32 -12.40 5.35 -2.74
N ASN A 33 -13.66 5.58 -3.14
CA ASN A 33 -14.89 5.12 -2.51
C ASN A 33 -15.25 3.63 -2.72
N ALA A 34 -14.43 2.85 -3.44
CA ALA A 34 -14.66 1.41 -3.64
C ALA A 34 -14.20 0.54 -2.44
N TYR A 35 -13.51 1.14 -1.47
CA TYR A 35 -12.96 0.46 -0.30
C TYR A 35 -13.64 0.99 0.96
N ASN A 36 -14.32 0.09 1.67
CA ASN A 36 -15.11 0.42 2.85
C ASN A 36 -14.27 0.28 4.13
N ILE A 37 -13.16 -0.44 4.08
CA ILE A 37 -12.29 -0.69 5.21
C ILE A 37 -10.90 -0.15 4.89
N LYS A 38 -10.36 0.67 5.79
CA LYS A 38 -8.98 1.15 5.72
C LYS A 38 -8.32 0.95 7.09
N THR A 39 -7.14 0.34 7.11
CA THR A 39 -6.33 0.20 8.31
C THR A 39 -4.99 0.87 8.07
N ASP A 40 -4.68 1.91 8.85
CA ASP A 40 -3.39 2.59 8.83
C ASP A 40 -2.57 2.16 10.04
N ILE A 41 -1.30 1.84 9.81
CA ILE A 41 -0.34 1.44 10.83
C ILE A 41 0.94 2.23 10.61
N ARG A 42 1.43 2.91 11.66
CA ARG A 42 2.61 3.77 11.59
C ARG A 42 3.63 3.41 12.66
N PHE A 43 4.89 3.24 12.26
CA PHE A 43 6.04 2.96 13.13
C PHE A 43 7.18 3.91 12.78
N GLY A 44 7.58 4.78 13.73
CA GLY A 44 8.58 5.79 13.41
C GLY A 44 8.11 6.65 12.23
N ARG A 45 8.78 6.54 11.08
CA ARG A 45 8.39 7.17 9.81
C ARG A 45 7.81 6.21 8.79
N THR A 46 7.89 4.90 9.04
CA THR A 46 7.33 3.88 8.16
C THR A 46 5.81 3.81 8.36
N PHE A 47 5.05 3.71 7.27
CA PHE A 47 3.61 3.48 7.33
C PHE A 47 3.18 2.33 6.43
N TYR A 48 2.05 1.73 6.79
CA TYR A 48 1.30 0.75 6.01
C TYR A 48 -0.18 1.15 6.03
N SER A 49 -0.80 1.24 4.86
CA SER A 49 -2.23 1.50 4.69
C SER A 49 -2.85 0.35 3.91
N ILE A 50 -3.70 -0.43 4.56
CA ILE A 50 -4.39 -1.58 3.99
C ILE A 50 -5.80 -1.15 3.60
N TYR A 51 -6.18 -1.37 2.34
CA TYR A 51 -7.50 -1.03 1.81
C TYR A 51 -8.23 -2.31 1.45
N LEU A 52 -9.46 -2.49 1.95
CA LEU A 52 -10.33 -3.62 1.63
C LEU A 52 -11.73 -3.16 1.25
N ASN A 53 -12.32 -3.84 0.28
CA ASN A 53 -13.72 -3.67 -0.08
C ASN A 53 -14.61 -4.71 0.62
N ASN A 54 -15.92 -4.60 0.42
CA ASN A 54 -16.88 -5.51 1.04
C ASN A 54 -16.89 -6.94 0.48
N THR A 55 -16.03 -7.24 -0.49
CA THR A 55 -15.83 -8.59 -1.04
C THR A 55 -14.48 -9.19 -0.66
N GLY A 56 -13.71 -8.50 0.19
CA GLY A 56 -12.43 -8.96 0.71
C GLY A 56 -11.26 -8.77 -0.24
N TYR A 57 -11.46 -8.10 -1.37
CA TYR A 57 -10.35 -7.71 -2.24
C TYR A 57 -9.72 -6.40 -1.77
N GLY A 58 -8.41 -6.31 -1.86
CA GLY A 58 -7.65 -5.18 -1.34
C GLY A 58 -6.29 -4.97 -1.99
N TYR A 59 -5.61 -3.94 -1.49
CA TYR A 59 -4.20 -3.67 -1.73
C TYR A 59 -3.61 -2.99 -0.49
N VAL A 60 -2.28 -2.98 -0.41
CA VAL A 60 -1.53 -2.30 0.65
C VAL A 60 -0.69 -1.20 0.03
N VAL A 61 -0.60 -0.06 0.70
CA VAL A 61 0.38 0.98 0.41
C VAL A 61 1.36 1.01 1.57
N LYS A 62 2.66 0.95 1.31
CA LYS A 62 3.69 1.13 2.33
C LYS A 62 4.67 2.23 1.92
N GLY A 63 5.35 2.83 2.88
CA GLY A 63 6.38 3.82 2.56
C GLY A 63 6.88 4.60 3.76
N GLN A 64 7.48 5.76 3.49
CA GLN A 64 7.97 6.69 4.49
C GLN A 64 7.09 7.95 4.53
N GLY A 65 6.97 8.54 5.70
CA GLY A 65 6.20 9.77 5.88
C GLY A 65 6.56 10.53 7.14
N SER A 66 5.61 11.36 7.58
CA SER A 66 5.66 12.06 8.87
C SER A 66 5.76 11.06 10.02
N PRO A 67 6.42 11.42 11.13
CA PRO A 67 6.46 10.60 12.33
C PRO A 67 5.07 10.15 12.79
N TYR A 68 4.99 8.93 13.31
CA TYR A 68 3.75 8.33 13.82
C TYR A 68 3.06 9.14 14.93
N THR A 69 3.82 10.02 15.61
CA THR A 69 3.30 10.95 16.62
C THR A 69 2.55 12.14 16.04
N GLU A 70 2.66 12.41 14.73
CA GLU A 70 1.92 13.48 14.08
C GLU A 70 0.46 13.09 13.81
N LEU A 71 -0.44 14.05 13.96
CA LEU A 71 -1.88 13.83 13.77
C LEU A 71 -2.21 13.40 12.33
N PHE A 72 -1.51 13.96 11.35
CA PHE A 72 -1.76 13.71 9.93
C PHE A 72 -0.56 13.04 9.28
N LEU A 73 -0.81 11.95 8.57
CA LEU A 73 0.21 11.30 7.74
C LEU A 73 0.53 12.18 6.52
N ARG A 74 1.75 12.71 6.46
CA ARG A 74 2.34 13.24 5.22
C ARG A 74 3.16 12.15 4.57
N ILE A 75 2.91 11.84 3.29
CA ILE A 75 3.59 10.76 2.58
C ILE A 75 4.80 11.34 1.84
N ASP A 76 5.99 10.82 2.13
CA ASP A 76 7.24 11.18 1.46
C ASP A 76 7.52 10.20 0.29
N THR A 77 7.39 8.91 0.57
CA THR A 77 7.54 7.83 -0.43
C THR A 77 6.40 6.83 -0.27
N ALA A 78 6.03 6.17 -1.36
CA ALA A 78 5.00 5.14 -1.33
C ALA A 78 5.23 4.09 -2.42
N GLU A 79 4.97 2.84 -2.06
CA GLU A 79 4.87 1.69 -2.93
C GLU A 79 3.51 1.02 -2.71
N MET A 80 2.89 0.55 -3.79
CA MET A 80 1.60 -0.15 -3.74
C MET A 80 1.79 -1.63 -4.07
N SER A 81 1.15 -2.50 -3.31
CA SER A 81 1.17 -3.94 -3.54
C SER A 81 0.38 -4.33 -4.79
N LYS A 82 0.58 -5.57 -5.24
CA LYS A 82 -0.43 -6.23 -6.09
C LYS A 82 -1.75 -6.37 -5.31
N ALA A 83 -2.86 -6.45 -6.04
CA ALA A 83 -4.15 -6.74 -5.43
C ALA A 83 -4.16 -8.15 -4.82
N PHE A 84 -4.83 -8.30 -3.69
CA PHE A 84 -4.98 -9.57 -2.98
C PHE A 84 -6.42 -9.77 -2.53
N LYS A 85 -6.72 -10.97 -2.04
CA LYS A 85 -8.02 -11.31 -1.45
C LYS A 85 -7.77 -11.92 -0.08
N ILE A 86 -8.52 -11.47 0.91
CA ILE A 86 -8.52 -12.10 2.23
C ILE A 86 -9.46 -13.30 2.26
N ASP A 87 -9.03 -14.37 2.91
CA ASP A 87 -9.81 -15.60 3.02
C ASP A 87 -10.91 -15.46 4.07
N SER A 88 -10.63 -14.73 5.15
CA SER A 88 -11.52 -14.65 6.33
C SER A 88 -12.20 -13.29 6.50
N LEU A 89 -12.83 -12.80 5.43
CA LEU A 89 -13.58 -11.53 5.45
C LEU A 89 -14.67 -11.49 6.56
N TYR A 90 -15.31 -12.62 6.83
CA TYR A 90 -16.30 -12.71 7.92
C TYR A 90 -15.70 -12.36 9.29
N ALA A 91 -14.50 -12.87 9.61
CA ALA A 91 -13.83 -12.59 10.87
C ALA A 91 -13.45 -11.12 11.00
N VAL A 92 -12.97 -10.50 9.90
CA VAL A 92 -12.70 -9.06 9.84
C VAL A 92 -13.97 -8.26 10.15
N PHE A 93 -15.09 -8.58 9.50
CA PHE A 93 -16.36 -7.89 9.75
C PHE A 93 -16.87 -8.03 11.18
N GLN A 94 -16.72 -9.20 11.81
CA GLN A 94 -17.09 -9.38 13.22
C GLN A 94 -16.30 -8.42 14.13
N GLY A 95 -14.99 -8.29 13.90
CA GLY A 95 -14.14 -7.33 14.62
C GLY A 95 -14.55 -5.87 14.38
N LEU A 96 -14.81 -5.50 13.12
CA LEU A 96 -15.26 -4.15 12.76
C LEU A 96 -16.59 -3.79 13.42
N GLN A 97 -17.54 -4.72 13.47
CA GLN A 97 -18.84 -4.49 14.10
C GLN A 97 -18.72 -4.31 15.62
N ALA A 98 -17.80 -5.03 16.27
CA ALA A 98 -17.51 -4.83 17.69
C ALA A 98 -16.94 -3.42 17.95
N LEU A 99 -15.99 -2.96 17.13
CA LEU A 99 -15.42 -1.62 17.21
C LEU A 99 -16.43 -0.52 16.87
N LYS A 100 -17.26 -0.70 15.86
CA LYS A 100 -18.30 0.27 15.47
C LYS A 100 -19.28 0.56 16.59
N ARG A 101 -19.63 -0.47 17.39
CA ARG A 101 -20.54 -0.33 18.54
C ARG A 101 -19.90 0.43 19.70
N LYS A 102 -18.59 0.29 19.90
CA LYS A 102 -17.84 0.97 20.94
C LYS A 102 -16.48 1.44 20.39
N PRO A 103 -16.47 2.57 19.65
CA PRO A 103 -15.26 3.10 19.06
C PRO A 103 -14.20 3.35 20.13
N GLN A 104 -12.94 3.13 19.77
CA GLN A 104 -11.80 3.46 20.60
C GLN A 104 -11.02 4.56 19.90
N LEU A 105 -11.19 5.80 20.35
CA LEU A 105 -10.57 6.95 19.72
C LEU A 105 -9.69 7.64 20.76
N GLN A 106 -8.38 7.67 20.49
CA GLN A 106 -7.34 8.36 21.25
C GLN A 106 -7.31 8.03 22.75
N THR A 107 -6.56 6.97 23.06
CA THR A 107 -5.85 6.85 24.33
C THR A 107 -4.46 7.48 24.16
N ALA A 108 -3.97 8.17 25.18
CA ALA A 108 -2.79 9.05 25.15
C ALA A 108 -1.61 8.52 24.31
N ASN A 109 -0.89 9.44 23.65
CA ASN A 109 0.32 9.13 22.90
C ASN A 109 1.35 8.44 23.80
N THR A 110 1.72 7.21 23.47
CA THR A 110 2.80 6.48 24.12
C THR A 110 4.01 6.49 23.21
N THR A 111 5.16 6.91 23.72
CA THR A 111 6.37 7.26 22.95
C THR A 111 7.07 6.10 22.26
N ASP A 112 6.62 4.86 22.45
CA ASP A 112 7.31 3.65 21.98
C ASP A 112 6.34 2.61 21.37
N SER A 113 5.25 3.04 20.75
CA SER A 113 4.30 2.09 20.15
C SER A 113 3.69 2.61 18.86
N ALA A 114 3.26 1.66 18.02
CA ALA A 114 2.70 1.96 16.71
C ALA A 114 1.43 2.81 16.84
N HIS A 115 1.28 3.81 15.98
CA HIS A 115 -0.01 4.48 15.83
C HIS A 115 -0.86 3.69 14.83
N VAL A 116 -2.04 3.24 15.27
CA VAL A 116 -2.94 2.44 14.45
C VAL A 116 -4.31 3.07 14.37
N GLU A 117 -4.83 3.16 13.16
CA GLU A 117 -6.14 3.72 12.86
C GLU A 117 -6.94 2.73 12.02
N ILE A 118 -8.23 2.56 12.32
CA ILE A 118 -9.14 1.75 11.50
C ILE A 118 -10.33 2.63 11.13
N TYR A 119 -10.63 2.65 9.84
CA TYR A 119 -11.77 3.32 9.24
C TYR A 119 -12.72 2.30 8.64
N TYR A 120 -14.01 2.50 8.85
CA TYR A 120 -15.07 1.71 8.23
C TYR A 120 -16.17 2.63 7.69
N ASP A 121 -16.52 2.46 6.41
CA ASP A 121 -17.42 3.34 5.65
C ASP A 121 -17.01 4.82 5.75
N GLY A 122 -15.70 5.09 5.64
CA GLY A 122 -15.14 6.44 5.73
C GLY A 122 -15.11 7.05 7.13
N ARG A 123 -15.57 6.33 8.16
CA ARG A 123 -15.56 6.79 9.56
C ARG A 123 -14.45 6.12 10.35
N LYS A 124 -13.65 6.90 11.07
CA LYS A 124 -12.68 6.36 12.02
C LYS A 124 -13.41 5.68 13.17
N ILE A 125 -13.10 4.41 13.43
CA ILE A 125 -13.70 3.59 14.51
C ILE A 125 -12.67 3.07 15.51
N TYR A 126 -11.38 3.17 15.16
CA TYR A 126 -10.25 2.87 16.02
C TYR A 126 -9.14 3.89 15.77
N ASP A 127 -8.51 4.38 16.83
CA ASP A 127 -7.38 5.30 16.84
C ASP A 127 -6.64 5.10 18.16
N ASP A 128 -5.48 4.47 18.12
CA ASP A 128 -4.70 4.19 19.33
C ASP A 128 -3.20 4.12 19.04
N TYR A 129 -2.41 4.57 20.02
CA TYR A 129 -0.97 4.38 20.06
C TYR A 129 -0.59 3.02 20.67
N THR A 130 -1.57 2.22 21.09
CA THR A 130 -1.37 0.84 21.51
C THR A 130 -2.05 -0.16 20.57
N MET A 131 -1.34 -1.23 20.23
CA MET A 131 -1.90 -2.36 19.47
C MET A 131 -2.71 -3.27 20.40
N SER A 132 -3.84 -2.75 20.89
CA SER A 132 -4.69 -3.46 21.83
C SER A 132 -5.27 -4.76 21.25
N VAL A 133 -5.83 -5.61 22.11
CA VAL A 133 -6.55 -6.83 21.69
C VAL A 133 -7.63 -6.52 20.64
N LYS A 134 -8.28 -5.35 20.72
CA LYS A 134 -9.33 -4.97 19.76
C LYS A 134 -8.79 -4.72 18.36
N PHE A 135 -7.58 -4.16 18.24
CA PHE A 135 -6.88 -4.05 16.96
C PHE A 135 -6.62 -5.45 16.38
N TRP A 136 -6.05 -6.34 17.19
CA TRP A 136 -5.69 -7.69 16.75
C TRP A 136 -6.89 -8.54 16.33
N ILE A 137 -8.08 -8.34 16.92
CA ILE A 137 -9.31 -9.01 16.50
C ILE A 137 -9.65 -8.69 15.03
N VAL A 138 -9.41 -7.46 14.58
CA VAL A 138 -9.66 -7.05 13.19
C VAL A 138 -8.49 -7.45 12.29
N PHE A 139 -7.26 -7.26 12.77
CA PHE A 139 -6.06 -7.39 11.94
C PHE A 139 -5.63 -8.83 11.70
N ARG A 140 -5.64 -9.67 12.75
CA ARG A 140 -5.11 -11.03 12.69
C ARG A 140 -5.69 -11.88 11.55
N PRO A 141 -7.00 -11.81 11.22
CA PRO A 141 -7.56 -12.56 10.09
C PRO A 141 -7.03 -12.16 8.71
N MET A 142 -6.34 -11.03 8.58
CA MET A 142 -5.75 -10.57 7.31
C MET A 142 -4.27 -10.92 7.17
N LEU A 143 -3.60 -11.26 8.27
CA LEU A 143 -2.14 -11.24 8.39
C LEU A 143 -1.45 -12.18 7.39
N THR A 144 -1.99 -13.38 7.19
CA THR A 144 -1.44 -14.39 6.27
C THR A 144 -1.67 -14.08 4.80
N ASP A 145 -2.62 -13.18 4.51
CA ASP A 145 -3.11 -12.92 3.16
C ASP A 145 -2.49 -11.65 2.58
N LEU A 146 -1.76 -10.88 3.40
CA LEU A 146 -1.04 -9.70 2.96
C LEU A 146 0.08 -10.10 1.99
N PRO A 147 0.26 -9.36 0.88
CA PRO A 147 1.35 -9.62 -0.06
C PRO A 147 2.73 -9.58 0.62
N GLU A 148 3.66 -10.40 0.11
CA GLU A 148 5.04 -10.45 0.58
C GLU A 148 5.69 -9.05 0.57
N GLY A 149 6.37 -8.70 1.66
CA GLY A 149 6.98 -7.38 1.85
C GLY A 149 6.00 -6.25 2.16
N PHE A 150 4.68 -6.50 2.21
CA PHE A 150 3.65 -5.54 2.61
C PHE A 150 2.97 -5.87 3.93
N ASN A 151 3.47 -6.88 4.65
CA ASN A 151 3.02 -7.18 6.00
C ASN A 151 3.85 -6.36 7.03
N PRO A 152 3.21 -5.50 7.85
CA PRO A 152 3.90 -4.69 8.86
C PRO A 152 4.51 -5.46 10.03
N PHE A 153 4.24 -6.77 10.16
CA PHE A 153 4.60 -7.56 11.34
C PHE A 153 5.41 -8.84 11.04
N ILE A 154 5.81 -9.05 9.78
CA ILE A 154 6.73 -10.14 9.41
C ILE A 154 8.15 -9.55 9.29
N GLU A 155 9.17 -10.35 9.62
CA GLU A 155 10.60 -9.97 9.63
C GLU A 155 11.01 -9.09 8.43
N GLY A 156 11.81 -8.06 8.71
CA GLY A 156 12.29 -7.06 7.72
C GLY A 156 11.57 -5.70 7.75
N ALA A 157 10.43 -5.57 8.44
CA ALA A 157 9.72 -4.29 8.57
C ALA A 157 10.35 -3.31 9.59
N PHE A 158 11.19 -3.82 10.49
CA PHE A 158 11.79 -3.07 11.61
C PHE A 158 13.32 -2.91 11.50
N ASP A 159 13.92 -3.33 10.39
CA ASP A 159 15.39 -3.37 10.22
C ASP A 159 16.00 -2.05 9.69
N ASN A 160 15.35 -0.91 9.94
CA ASN A 160 15.90 0.42 9.61
C ASN A 160 16.24 1.22 10.86
#